data_AF-A0A6L2LR91-F1
#
_entry.id   AF-A0A6L2LR91-F1
#
_cell.length_a   1.000
_cell.length_b   1.000
_cell.length_c   1.000
_cell.angle_alpha   90.00
_cell.angle_beta   90.00
_cell.angle_gamma   90.00
#
_symmetry.space_group_name_H-M   'P 1'
#
loop_
_entity.id
_entity.type
_entity.pdbx_description
1 polymer ?
#
loop_
_entity_poly.entity_id
_entity_poly.type
_entity_poly.pdbx_seq_one_letter_code
_entity_poly.pdbx_strand_id
1 'polypeptide(L)'
;VSEEYKSAPETLYLTVYLIDMFLSQHCIEWQKLQLLGVTCMLIASKYEEICAPAIEEFCFITGSTYSKSEVVKMEGQVLNDLNFQLIKTQTESIH
;
A
#
# COMPACT_ATOMS: atom_id res chain seq x y z
N VAL A 1 -15.63 -2.22 -17.24
CA VAL A 1 -14.84 -3.12 -16.36
C VAL A 1 -13.72 -2.36 -15.65
N SER A 2 -13.96 -1.09 -15.34
CA SER A 2 -12.99 -0.13 -14.80
C SER A 2 -13.59 0.65 -13.63
N GLU A 3 -14.64 0.08 -13.02
CA GLU A 3 -15.48 0.74 -12.00
C GLU A 3 -15.54 -0.10 -10.71
N GLU A 4 -14.50 -0.90 -10.45
CA GLU A 4 -14.32 -1.62 -9.19
C GLU A 4 -13.19 -0.92 -8.43
N TYR A 5 -13.55 -0.21 -7.35
CA TYR A 5 -12.71 0.67 -6.54
C TYR A 5 -12.22 1.95 -7.26
N LYS A 6 -13.03 3.03 -7.19
CA LYS A 6 -12.55 4.41 -7.40
C LYS A 6 -11.61 4.83 -6.26
N SER A 7 -10.50 4.11 -6.06
CA SER A 7 -9.43 4.66 -5.23
C SER A 7 -8.95 5.95 -5.90
N ALA A 8 -8.84 7.02 -5.10
CA ALA A 8 -8.38 8.30 -5.62
C ALA A 8 -7.02 8.11 -6.34
N PRO A 9 -6.74 8.82 -7.44
CA PRO A 9 -5.43 8.76 -8.08
C PRO A 9 -4.30 9.01 -7.08
N GLU A 10 -4.57 9.84 -6.08
CA GLU A 10 -3.72 10.13 -4.93
C GLU A 10 -3.35 8.88 -4.10
N THR A 11 -4.28 7.94 -3.89
CA THR A 11 -4.05 6.67 -3.20
C THR A 11 -3.15 5.76 -4.01
N LEU A 12 -3.35 5.70 -5.33
CA LEU A 12 -2.52 4.89 -6.23
C LEU A 12 -1.09 5.44 -6.28
N TYR A 13 -0.92 6.76 -6.38
CA TYR A 13 0.41 7.38 -6.34
C TYR A 13 1.14 7.09 -5.03
N LEU A 14 0.45 7.21 -3.90
CA LEU A 14 1.05 6.86 -2.60
C LEU A 14 1.43 5.38 -2.55
N THR A 15 0.58 4.49 -3.05
CA THR A 15 0.85 3.05 -3.13
C THR A 15 2.14 2.78 -3.92
N VAL A 16 2.27 3.34 -5.12
CA VAL A 16 3.46 3.16 -5.98
C VAL A 16 4.69 3.74 -5.31
N TYR A 17 4.58 4.92 -4.69
CA TYR A 17 5.68 5.53 -3.94
C TYR A 17 6.17 4.66 -2.77
N LEU A 18 5.25 4.08 -2.00
CA LEU A 18 5.59 3.17 -0.90
C LEU A 18 6.30 1.91 -1.40
N ILE A 19 5.82 1.34 -2.52
CA ILE A 19 6.45 0.17 -3.15
C ILE A 19 7.87 0.52 -3.62
N ASP A 20 8.03 1.62 -4.35
CA ASP A 20 9.32 2.05 -4.92
C ASP A 20 10.35 2.33 -3.81
N MET A 21 9.96 3.05 -2.76
CA MET A 21 10.86 3.31 -1.63
C MET A 21 11.27 2.01 -0.93
N PHE A 22 10.32 1.09 -0.71
CA PHE A 22 10.62 -0.18 -0.07
C PHE A 22 11.58 -1.02 -0.92
N LEU A 23 11.34 -1.12 -2.23
CA LEU A 23 12.20 -1.83 -3.18
C LEU A 23 13.58 -1.18 -3.34
N SER A 24 13.69 0.14 -3.14
CA SER A 24 14.97 0.83 -3.17
C SER A 24 15.91 0.42 -2.03
N GLN A 25 15.39 -0.13 -0.93
CA GLN A 25 16.19 -0.57 0.21
C GLN A 25 16.17 -2.09 0.44
N HIS A 26 15.16 -2.79 -0.08
CA HIS A 26 14.95 -4.22 0.14
C HIS A 26 14.78 -4.98 -1.17
N CYS A 27 15.61 -6.02 -1.36
CA CYS A 27 15.38 -7.02 -2.39
C CYS A 27 14.40 -8.07 -1.86
N ILE A 28 13.17 -8.07 -2.38
CA ILE A 28 12.14 -9.08 -2.07
C ILE A 28 11.95 -10.07 -3.21
N GLU A 29 11.57 -11.29 -2.84
CA GLU A 29 11.19 -12.34 -3.78
C GLU A 29 9.92 -11.97 -4.53
N TRP A 30 9.82 -12.38 -5.80
CA TRP A 30 8.66 -12.08 -6.65
C TRP A 30 7.32 -12.55 -6.03
N GLN A 31 7.35 -13.66 -5.28
CA GLN A 31 6.20 -14.19 -4.54
C GLN A 31 5.74 -13.29 -3.37
N LYS A 32 6.59 -12.39 -2.87
CA LYS A 32 6.26 -11.43 -1.81
C LYS A 32 5.91 -10.05 -2.37
N LEU A 33 6.12 -9.82 -3.67
CA LEU A 33 5.79 -8.56 -4.31
C LEU A 33 4.28 -8.27 -4.29
N GLN A 34 3.44 -9.31 -4.45
CA GLN A 34 2.00 -9.16 -4.33
C GLN A 34 1.59 -8.81 -2.90
N LEU A 35 2.20 -9.44 -1.88
CA LEU A 35 2.00 -9.10 -0.48
C LEU A 35 2.40 -7.64 -0.20
N LEU A 36 3.56 -7.20 -0.70
CA LEU A 36 4.01 -5.81 -0.58
C LEU A 36 2.98 -4.87 -1.20
N GLY A 37 2.59 -5.10 -2.45
CA GLY A 37 1.67 -4.21 -3.17
C GLY A 37 0.33 -4.05 -2.46
N VAL A 38 -0.24 -5.15 -1.98
CA VAL A 38 -1.50 -5.16 -1.23
C VAL A 38 -1.37 -4.44 0.11
N THR A 39 -0.24 -4.63 0.80
CA THR A 39 0.06 -3.94 2.05
C THR A 39 0.24 -2.43 1.84
N CYS A 40 0.99 -2.02 0.81
CA CYS A 40 1.18 -0.62 0.45
C CYS A 40 -0.15 0.04 0.06
N MET A 41 -1.01 -0.68 -0.65
CA MET A 41 -2.34 -0.20 -1.03
C MET A 41 -3.24 -0.03 0.19
N LEU A 42 -3.20 -0.98 1.14
CA LEU A 42 -3.88 -0.85 2.43
C LEU A 42 -3.41 0.38 3.21
N ILE A 43 -2.10 0.60 3.30
CA ILE A 43 -1.52 1.78 3.99
C ILE A 43 -1.98 3.06 3.31
N ALA A 44 -1.88 3.12 1.98
CA ALA A 44 -2.28 4.29 1.21
C ALA A 44 -3.78 4.57 1.36
N SER A 45 -4.63 3.54 1.28
CA SER A 45 -6.07 3.65 1.50
C SER A 45 -6.39 4.14 2.90
N LYS A 46 -5.73 3.61 3.95
CA LYS A 46 -5.90 4.11 5.33
C LYS A 46 -5.48 5.57 5.51
N TYR A 47 -4.52 6.04 4.72
CA TYR A 47 -3.98 7.40 4.82
C TYR A 47 -4.83 8.42 4.06
N GLU A 48 -5.29 8.07 2.85
CA GLU A 48 -5.96 9.00 1.93
C GLU A 48 -7.48 8.84 1.87
N GLU A 49 -8.00 7.61 2.04
CA GLU A 49 -9.43 7.35 1.87
C GLU A 49 -10.19 7.52 3.19
N ILE A 50 -11.31 8.25 3.12
CA ILE A 50 -12.23 8.42 4.26
C ILE A 50 -12.78 7.05 4.72
N CYS A 51 -12.96 6.13 3.77
CA CYS A 51 -13.43 4.77 4.02
C CYS A 51 -12.45 3.78 3.39
N ALA A 52 -11.36 3.50 4.09
CA ALA A 52 -10.40 2.49 3.67
C ALA A 52 -11.01 1.07 3.72
N PRO A 53 -10.68 0.18 2.77
CA PRO A 53 -11.13 -1.21 2.81
C PRO A 53 -10.53 -1.94 4.02
N ALA A 54 -11.26 -2.92 4.55
CA ALA A 54 -10.74 -3.76 5.62
C ALA A 54 -9.61 -4.66 5.11
N ILE A 55 -8.65 -4.98 5.98
CA ILE A 55 -7.55 -5.91 5.66
C ILE A 55 -8.05 -7.29 5.19
N GLU A 56 -9.26 -7.68 5.61
CA GLU A 56 -9.91 -8.92 5.20
C GLU A 56 -10.33 -8.90 3.72
N GLU A 57 -10.76 -7.74 3.19
CA GLU A 57 -11.04 -7.56 1.76
C GLU A 57 -9.76 -7.75 0.94
N PHE A 58 -8.65 -7.18 1.41
CA PHE A 58 -7.36 -7.33 0.76
C PHE A 58 -6.85 -8.78 0.78
N CYS A 59 -7.00 -9.50 1.89
CA CYS A 59 -6.69 -10.94 1.94
C CYS A 59 -7.57 -11.72 0.95
N PHE A 60 -8.87 -11.38 0.85
CA PHE A 60 -9.78 -12.03 -0.08
C PHE A 60 -9.40 -11.79 -1.55
N ILE A 61 -9.04 -10.56 -1.92
CA ILE A 61 -8.58 -10.20 -3.29
C ILE A 61 -7.32 -10.97 -3.68
N THR A 62 -6.45 -11.29 -2.72
CA THR A 62 -5.26 -12.13 -2.96
C THR A 62 -5.55 -13.63 -3.00
N GLY A 63 -6.82 -14.04 -3.01
CA GLY A 63 -7.23 -15.45 -3.00
C GLY A 63 -6.90 -16.17 -1.70
N SER A 64 -6.83 -15.45 -0.57
CA SER A 64 -6.39 -15.97 0.73
C SER A 64 -4.97 -16.54 0.72
N THR A 65 -4.14 -16.12 -0.24
CA THR A 65 -2.73 -16.51 -0.32
C THR A 65 -1.94 -15.98 0.87
N TYR A 66 -2.36 -14.83 1.43
CA TYR A 66 -1.74 -14.22 2.60
C TYR A 66 -2.72 -14.13 3.76
N SER A 67 -2.21 -14.41 4.96
CA SER A 67 -2.99 -14.25 6.19
C SER A 67 -2.94 -12.81 6.70
N LYS A 68 -3.96 -12.39 7.46
CA LYS A 68 -4.00 -11.07 8.12
C LYS A 68 -2.72 -10.76 8.90
N SER A 69 -2.16 -11.76 9.59
CA SER A 69 -0.91 -11.63 10.33
C SER A 69 0.30 -11.31 9.44
N GLU A 70 0.37 -11.88 8.23
CA GLU A 70 1.44 -11.61 7.26
C GLU A 70 1.34 -10.16 6.76
N VAL A 71 0.13 -9.72 6.42
CA VAL A 71 -0.13 -8.35 5.96
C VAL A 71 0.20 -7.34 7.06
N VAL A 72 -0.21 -7.59 8.30
CA VAL A 72 0.11 -6.70 9.45
C VAL A 72 1.62 -6.66 9.73
N LYS A 73 2.30 -7.81 9.60
CA LYS A 73 3.75 -7.86 9.77
C LYS A 73 4.48 -7.07 8.67
N MET A 74 4.02 -7.20 7.43
CA MET A 74 4.53 -6.43 6.30
C MET A 74 4.23 -4.94 6.46
N GLU A 75 3.04 -4.58 6.97
CA GLU A 75 2.64 -3.19 7.24
C GLU A 75 3.62 -2.55 8.24
N GLY A 76 3.93 -3.26 9.33
CA GLY A 76 4.91 -2.81 10.31
C GLY A 76 6.31 -2.64 9.73
N GLN A 77 6.75 -3.55 8.85
CA GLN A 77 8.06 -3.43 8.18
C GLN A 77 8.10 -2.19 7.27
N VAL A 78 7.14 -2.08 6.35
CA VAL A 78 7.03 -0.95 5.42
C VAL A 78 7.02 0.37 6.19
N LEU A 79 6.16 0.54 7.19
CA LEU A 79 6.07 1.77 7.99
C LEU A 79 7.37 2.08 8.75
N ASN A 80 8.05 1.05 9.27
CA ASN A 80 9.29 1.22 10.00
C ASN A 80 10.46 1.61 9.08
N ASP A 81 10.55 1.01 7.89
CA ASP A 81 11.54 1.36 6.86
C ASP A 81 11.34 2.80 6.37
N LEU A 82 10.08 3.20 6.20
CA LEU A 82 9.68 4.56 5.86
C LEU A 82 9.85 5.56 7.02
N ASN A 83 10.26 5.12 8.22
CA ASN A 83 10.29 5.95 9.45
C ASN A 83 8.97 6.70 9.70
N PHE A 84 7.84 6.12 9.31
CA PHE A 84 6.51 6.74 9.31
C PHE A 84 6.44 8.09 8.55
N GLN A 85 7.43 8.38 7.69
CA GLN A 85 7.45 9.54 6.81
C GLN A 85 6.60 9.26 5.57
N LEU A 86 5.28 9.13 5.77
CA LEU A 86 4.28 9.06 4.69
C LEU A 86 4.06 10.43 4.02
N ILE A 87 5.03 11.35 4.13
CA ILE A 87 4.93 12.72 3.66
C ILE A 87 4.90 12.67 2.13
N LYS A 88 3.70 12.85 1.58
CA LYS A 88 3.56 13.37 0.22
C LYS A 88 4.12 14.79 0.22
N THR A 89 5.34 14.97 -0.26
CA THR A 89 5.66 16.24 -0.92
C THR A 89 4.89 16.28 -2.24
N GLN A 90 3.59 16.56 -2.17
CA GLN A 90 2.98 17.35 -3.24
C GLN A 90 3.49 18.77 -3.06
N THR A 91 4.76 18.97 -3.41
CA THR A 91 5.16 20.24 -3.97
C THR A 91 4.32 20.42 -5.22
N GLU A 92 3.36 21.33 -5.09
CA GLU A 92 2.81 22.13 -6.17
C GLU A 92 1.75 21.44 -7.06
N SER A 93 0.48 21.53 -6.63
CA SER A 93 -0.52 22.07 -7.56
C SER A 93 -0.38 23.58 -7.51
N ILE A 94 0.44 24.11 -8.43
CA ILE A 94 0.56 25.53 -8.76
C ILE A 94 -0.82 26.00 -9.26
N HIS A 95 -1.32 27.09 -8.65
CA HIS A 95 -2.39 27.99 -9.11
C HIS A 95 -3.83 27.45 -9.23
#